data_AF-A0A0E9LUT3-F1
#
_entry.id   AF-A0A0E9LUT3-F1
#
_cell.length_a   1.000
_cell.length_b   1.000
_cell.length_c   1.000
_cell.angle_alpha   90.00
_cell.angle_beta   90.00
_cell.angle_gamma   90.00
#
_symmetry.space_group_name_H-M   'P 1'
#
loop_
_entity.id
_entity.type
_entity.pdbx_description
1 polymer ?
#
loop_
_entity_poly.entity_id
_entity_poly.type
_entity_poly.pdbx_seq_one_letter_code
_entity_poly.pdbx_strand_id
1 'polypeptide(L)'
;MRYASFFIPAPFINYCTFKNFSFTLFFKVLLEMETKNNPSEDLKHIRQMMEASSKFLSLSGLSGIAVGSFALAGSAIAYFILLEGGTLKYDEFLQVLNRGNHFPFRTAMLLNALFVLFSALISAWYISYRTSKKRKLKFWTPSAKKMVWSLFSVLSVGGIFCLLLLYNGYFRLIAASMLLFYGLALLHASKYSMQNISALAYTEITIGLLATLFHNYGLLLWTLGFGFVHIVYGIVMYFKYDRPLAKLHAKQQQK
;
A
#
# COMPACT_ATOMS: atom_id res chain seq x y z
N MET A 1 28.78 -59.34 -84.91
CA MET A 1 29.37 -59.00 -83.59
C MET A 1 28.77 -57.68 -83.14
N ARG A 2 28.06 -57.70 -82.00
CA ARG A 2 27.41 -56.54 -81.37
C ARG A 2 28.43 -55.76 -80.53
N TYR A 3 28.46 -54.43 -80.64
CA TYR A 3 29.11 -53.57 -79.65
C TYR A 3 28.04 -52.70 -78.96
N ALA A 4 28.06 -52.75 -77.63
CA ALA A 4 27.07 -52.14 -76.75
C ALA A 4 27.37 -50.66 -76.48
N SER A 5 26.36 -49.81 -76.60
CA SER A 5 26.34 -48.42 -76.17
C SER A 5 26.13 -48.35 -74.65
N PHE A 6 27.13 -47.84 -73.93
CA PHE A 6 27.08 -47.66 -72.47
C PHE A 6 26.43 -46.32 -72.12
N PHE A 7 25.32 -46.38 -71.39
CA PHE A 7 24.52 -45.27 -70.89
C PHE A 7 25.05 -44.90 -69.49
N ILE A 8 25.51 -43.67 -69.28
CA ILE A 8 25.97 -43.18 -67.96
C ILE A 8 24.87 -42.29 -67.36
N PRO A 9 24.27 -42.62 -66.20
CA PRO A 9 23.33 -41.73 -65.53
C PRO A 9 24.06 -40.75 -64.60
N ALA A 10 23.62 -39.49 -64.61
CA ALA A 10 24.03 -38.46 -63.65
C ALA A 10 23.24 -38.58 -62.34
N PRO A 11 23.89 -38.51 -61.16
CA PRO A 11 23.24 -37.84 -60.04
C PRO A 11 24.24 -37.13 -59.09
N PHE A 12 25.21 -36.34 -59.58
CA PHE A 12 26.16 -35.65 -58.70
C PHE A 12 25.91 -34.14 -58.47
N ILE A 13 24.96 -33.52 -59.18
CA ILE A 13 24.78 -32.05 -59.14
C ILE A 13 23.79 -31.59 -58.04
N ASN A 14 22.89 -32.44 -57.55
CA ASN A 14 21.82 -32.04 -56.63
C ASN A 14 22.20 -31.97 -55.14
N TYR A 15 23.36 -32.48 -54.72
CA TYR A 15 23.75 -32.47 -53.30
C TYR A 15 24.30 -31.11 -52.82
N CYS A 16 24.81 -30.28 -53.73
CA CYS A 16 25.49 -29.02 -53.36
C CYS A 16 24.50 -27.86 -53.11
N THR A 17 23.37 -27.81 -53.83
CA THR A 17 22.35 -26.75 -53.70
C THR A 17 21.49 -26.89 -52.44
N PHE A 18 21.16 -28.11 -52.01
CA PHE A 18 20.35 -28.35 -50.80
C PHE A 18 21.08 -27.97 -49.50
N LYS A 19 22.40 -28.21 -49.45
CA LYS A 19 23.23 -27.91 -48.27
C LYS A 19 23.36 -26.40 -48.03
N ASN A 20 23.46 -25.60 -49.10
CA ASN A 20 23.50 -24.15 -49.02
C ASN A 20 22.16 -23.56 -48.56
N PHE A 21 21.02 -24.10 -49.03
CA PHE A 21 19.69 -23.66 -48.59
C PHE A 21 19.45 -23.91 -47.10
N SER A 22 19.79 -25.12 -46.62
CA SER A 22 19.65 -25.48 -45.21
C SER A 22 20.57 -24.64 -44.30
N PHE A 23 21.79 -24.34 -44.74
CA PHE A 23 22.72 -23.48 -44.01
C PHE A 23 22.24 -22.02 -43.94
N THR A 24 21.70 -21.47 -45.03
CA THR A 24 21.10 -20.12 -45.01
C THR A 24 19.86 -20.02 -44.15
N LEU A 25 19.05 -21.09 -44.07
CA LEU A 25 17.86 -21.13 -43.22
C LEU A 25 18.25 -21.21 -41.74
N PHE A 26 19.25 -22.02 -41.41
CA PHE A 26 19.81 -22.11 -40.06
C PHE A 26 20.42 -20.77 -39.60
N PHE A 27 21.19 -20.11 -40.46
CA PHE A 27 21.81 -18.82 -40.15
C PHE A 27 20.77 -17.69 -40.03
N LYS A 28 19.73 -17.69 -40.87
CA LYS A 28 18.62 -16.73 -40.80
C LYS A 28 17.77 -16.91 -39.53
N VAL A 29 17.49 -18.14 -39.13
CA VAL A 29 16.77 -18.44 -37.88
C VAL A 29 17.58 -18.03 -36.65
N LEU A 30 18.91 -18.22 -36.67
CA LEU A 30 19.81 -17.78 -35.60
C LEU A 30 19.87 -16.25 -35.47
N LEU A 31 20.00 -15.54 -36.58
CA LEU A 31 20.01 -14.07 -36.63
C LEU A 31 18.66 -13.46 -36.20
N GLU A 32 17.55 -14.11 -36.54
CA GLU A 32 16.22 -13.67 -36.14
C GLU A 32 15.94 -13.97 -34.66
N MET A 33 16.53 -15.02 -34.09
CA MET A 33 16.50 -15.28 -32.64
C MET A 33 17.36 -14.30 -31.83
N GLU A 34 18.49 -13.84 -32.39
CA GLU A 34 19.38 -12.86 -31.75
C GLU A 34 18.79 -11.44 -31.75
N THR A 35 17.94 -11.11 -32.73
CA THR A 35 17.28 -9.80 -32.85
C THR A 35 15.94 -9.69 -32.10
N LYS A 36 15.27 -10.81 -31.79
CA LYS A 36 13.94 -10.81 -31.13
C LYS A 36 13.96 -11.04 -29.63
N ASN A 37 14.99 -11.68 -29.10
CA ASN A 37 15.07 -11.99 -27.68
C ASN A 37 16.11 -11.06 -27.07
N ASN A 38 15.65 -9.98 -26.43
CA ASN A 38 16.45 -9.33 -25.40
C ASN A 38 16.22 -10.13 -24.12
N PRO A 39 17.03 -11.16 -23.77
CA PRO A 39 16.84 -11.90 -22.52
C PRO A 39 16.83 -10.97 -21.30
N SER A 40 17.48 -9.80 -21.38
CA SER A 40 17.40 -8.76 -20.35
C SER A 40 15.99 -8.12 -20.20
N GLU A 41 15.22 -8.01 -21.28
CA GLU A 41 13.86 -7.48 -21.30
C GLU A 41 12.85 -8.52 -20.81
N ASP A 42 13.01 -9.78 -21.21
CA ASP A 42 12.22 -10.90 -20.69
C ASP A 42 12.47 -11.12 -19.19
N LEU A 43 13.73 -11.06 -18.75
CA LEU A 43 14.07 -11.11 -17.33
C LEU A 43 13.49 -9.93 -16.55
N LYS A 44 13.48 -8.72 -17.13
CA LYS A 44 12.78 -7.57 -16.55
C LYS A 44 11.28 -7.83 -16.45
N HIS A 45 10.66 -8.39 -17.48
CA HIS A 45 9.24 -8.75 -17.49
C HIS A 45 8.89 -9.83 -16.44
N ILE A 46 9.68 -10.90 -16.36
CA ILE A 46 9.52 -11.97 -15.36
C ILE A 46 9.68 -11.39 -13.95
N ARG A 47 10.68 -10.54 -13.72
CA ARG A 47 10.91 -9.89 -12.42
C ARG A 47 9.75 -8.96 -12.04
N GLN A 48 9.23 -8.19 -13.00
CA GLN A 48 8.04 -7.35 -12.78
C GLN A 48 6.80 -8.18 -12.46
N MET A 49 6.59 -9.32 -13.14
CA MET A 49 5.49 -10.26 -12.84
C MET A 49 5.65 -10.90 -11.45
N MET A 50 6.87 -11.28 -11.07
CA MET A 50 7.18 -11.80 -9.72
C MET A 50 6.94 -10.74 -8.64
N GLU A 51 7.36 -9.50 -8.86
CA GLU A 51 7.12 -8.42 -7.91
C GLU A 51 5.61 -8.14 -7.79
N ALA A 52 4.87 -8.08 -8.91
CA ALA A 52 3.41 -7.87 -8.96
C ALA A 52 2.61 -8.97 -8.26
N SER A 53 3.05 -10.22 -8.34
CA SER A 53 2.42 -11.37 -7.69
C SER A 53 2.78 -11.51 -6.19
N SER A 54 3.93 -10.97 -5.78
CA SER A 54 4.44 -11.09 -4.40
C SER A 54 4.08 -9.91 -3.48
N LYS A 55 3.62 -8.77 -4.02
CA LYS A 55 3.24 -7.58 -3.25
C LYS A 55 1.74 -7.29 -3.31
N PHE A 56 1.17 -6.83 -2.20
CA PHE A 56 -0.25 -6.51 -2.10
C PHE A 56 -0.58 -5.21 -2.85
N LEU A 57 -1.34 -5.31 -3.94
CA LEU A 57 -1.77 -4.18 -4.76
C LEU A 57 -3.10 -3.57 -4.30
N SER A 58 -3.84 -4.24 -3.42
CA SER A 58 -5.28 -4.03 -3.29
C SER A 58 -5.76 -3.07 -2.18
N LEU A 59 -4.90 -2.22 -1.63
CA LEU A 59 -5.37 -1.15 -0.75
C LEU A 59 -5.97 -0.04 -1.62
N SER A 60 -7.26 0.28 -1.51
CA SER A 60 -7.82 1.33 -2.38
C SER A 60 -7.43 2.72 -1.87
N GLY A 61 -7.11 3.67 -2.74
CA GLY A 61 -6.91 5.07 -2.36
C GLY A 61 -8.14 5.67 -1.67
N LEU A 62 -9.34 5.22 -2.04
CA LEU A 62 -10.60 5.58 -1.38
C LEU A 62 -10.63 5.18 0.10
N SER A 63 -9.89 4.13 0.50
CA SER A 63 -9.77 3.75 1.91
C SER A 63 -9.02 4.81 2.72
N GLY A 64 -7.96 5.41 2.15
CA GLY A 64 -7.21 6.48 2.82
C GLY A 64 -8.05 7.73 3.02
N ILE A 65 -8.86 8.10 2.03
CA ILE A 65 -9.81 9.21 2.14
C ILE A 65 -10.83 8.94 3.26
N ALA A 66 -11.40 7.73 3.31
CA ALA A 66 -12.38 7.37 4.34
C ALA A 66 -11.76 7.42 5.76
N VAL A 67 -10.57 6.83 5.94
CA VAL A 67 -9.84 6.87 7.21
C VAL A 67 -9.61 8.31 7.66
N GLY A 68 -9.11 9.16 6.76
CA GLY A 68 -8.86 10.56 7.08
C GLY A 68 -10.13 11.34 7.41
N SER A 69 -11.24 11.08 6.73
CA SER A 69 -12.54 11.69 7.06
C SER A 69 -13.03 11.29 8.47
N PHE A 70 -12.87 10.02 8.86
CA PHE A 70 -13.22 9.58 10.22
C PHE A 70 -12.30 10.19 11.28
N ALA A 71 -11.01 10.37 10.98
CA ALA A 71 -10.10 11.06 11.88
C ALA A 71 -10.47 12.54 12.06
N LEU A 72 -10.83 13.24 10.97
CA LEU A 72 -11.34 14.62 11.04
C LEU A 72 -12.63 14.70 11.87
N ALA A 73 -13.56 13.77 11.66
CA ALA A 73 -14.80 13.71 12.45
C ALA A 73 -14.50 13.46 13.94
N GLY A 74 -13.62 12.51 14.26
CA GLY A 74 -13.19 12.24 15.63
C GLY A 74 -12.49 13.42 16.31
N SER A 75 -11.67 14.15 15.55
CA SER A 75 -11.06 15.41 16.02
C SER A 75 -12.10 16.50 16.24
N ALA A 76 -13.10 16.61 15.39
CA ALA A 76 -14.17 17.59 15.56
C ALA A 76 -15.02 17.28 16.80
N ILE A 77 -15.35 16.00 17.01
CA ILE A 77 -16.03 15.52 18.22
C ILE A 77 -15.19 15.87 19.45
N ALA A 78 -13.89 15.60 19.43
CA ALA A 78 -12.99 15.99 20.52
C ALA A 78 -12.95 17.52 20.70
N TYR A 79 -12.97 18.30 19.64
CA TYR A 79 -12.97 19.76 19.77
C TYR A 79 -14.26 20.30 20.41
N PHE A 80 -15.43 19.83 19.98
CA PHE A 80 -16.70 20.37 20.48
C PHE A 80 -17.10 19.79 21.84
N ILE A 81 -16.94 18.48 22.03
CA ILE A 81 -17.40 17.81 23.27
C ILE A 81 -16.38 17.96 24.38
N LEU A 82 -15.09 17.93 24.05
CA LEU A 82 -14.02 17.83 25.04
C LEU A 82 -13.28 19.16 25.25
N LEU A 83 -13.15 20.01 24.23
CA LEU A 83 -12.60 21.36 24.38
C LEU A 83 -13.69 22.44 24.50
N GLU A 84 -14.95 22.03 24.69
CA GLU A 84 -16.11 22.94 24.80
C GLU A 84 -16.18 23.97 23.65
N GLY A 85 -15.82 23.55 22.44
CA GLY A 85 -15.80 24.44 21.26
C GLY A 85 -14.60 25.40 21.20
N GLY A 86 -13.56 25.16 22.00
CA GLY A 86 -12.32 25.94 22.02
C GLY A 86 -12.21 26.92 23.19
N THR A 87 -13.17 26.90 24.13
CA THR A 87 -13.07 27.66 25.39
C THR A 87 -11.93 27.13 26.25
N LEU A 88 -11.74 25.81 26.28
CA LEU A 88 -10.61 25.14 26.91
C LEU A 88 -9.46 25.00 25.92
N LYS A 89 -8.26 25.42 26.32
CA LYS A 89 -7.05 25.13 25.54
C LYS A 89 -6.69 23.65 25.70
N TYR A 90 -6.01 23.07 24.70
CA TYR A 90 -5.56 21.67 24.75
C TYR A 90 -4.74 21.37 26.02
N ASP A 91 -3.89 22.30 26.47
CA ASP A 91 -3.12 22.08 27.70
C ASP A 91 -3.99 22.10 28.97
N GLU A 92 -4.97 23.00 29.05
CA GLU A 92 -5.93 23.06 30.16
C GLU A 92 -6.77 21.78 30.20
N PHE A 93 -7.24 21.32 29.03
CA PHE A 93 -7.91 20.04 28.85
C PHE A 93 -7.08 18.85 29.39
N LEU A 94 -5.79 18.80 29.06
CA LEU A 94 -4.89 17.76 29.56
C LEU A 94 -4.65 17.88 31.06
N GLN A 95 -4.64 19.09 31.61
CA GLN A 95 -4.55 19.30 33.06
C GLN A 95 -5.81 18.83 33.79
N VAL A 96 -7.01 19.07 33.24
CA VAL A 96 -8.29 18.53 33.76
C VAL A 96 -8.27 16.99 33.75
N LEU A 97 -7.76 16.37 32.68
CA LEU A 97 -7.59 14.91 32.63
C LEU A 97 -6.66 14.38 33.72
N ASN A 98 -5.65 15.16 34.11
CA ASN A 98 -4.62 14.78 35.08
C ASN A 98 -5.03 15.07 36.53
N ARG A 99 -5.79 16.15 36.77
CA ARG A 99 -6.24 16.56 38.11
C ARG A 99 -7.62 15.95 38.43
N GLY A 100 -7.61 14.84 39.17
CA GLY A 100 -8.81 14.27 39.78
C GLY A 100 -9.45 13.12 38.99
N ASN A 101 -10.48 12.52 39.59
CA ASN A 101 -11.17 11.34 39.07
C ASN A 101 -12.28 11.74 38.08
N HIS A 102 -11.94 12.46 37.01
CA HIS A 102 -12.87 12.81 35.92
C HIS A 102 -13.12 11.60 35.02
N PHE A 103 -13.69 10.55 35.61
CA PHE A 103 -14.12 9.32 34.94
C PHE A 103 -14.96 9.55 33.67
N PRO A 104 -15.95 10.48 33.62
CA PRO A 104 -16.74 10.67 32.40
C PRO A 104 -15.91 11.15 31.21
N PHE A 105 -14.90 11.98 31.46
CA PHE A 105 -14.09 12.60 30.42
C PHE A 105 -13.08 11.63 29.82
N ARG A 106 -12.40 10.85 30.66
CA ARG A 106 -11.51 9.75 30.24
C ARG A 106 -12.29 8.70 29.45
N THR A 107 -13.49 8.35 29.91
CA THR A 107 -14.36 7.39 29.22
C THR A 107 -14.83 7.93 27.87
N ALA A 108 -15.23 9.20 27.79
CA ALA A 108 -15.61 9.83 26.52
C ALA A 108 -14.46 9.84 25.49
N MET A 109 -13.22 10.14 25.93
CA MET A 109 -12.04 10.05 25.06
C MET A 109 -11.80 8.63 24.55
N LEU A 110 -11.85 7.64 25.43
CA LEU A 110 -11.67 6.23 25.06
C LEU A 110 -12.74 5.78 24.07
N LEU A 111 -14.00 6.14 24.31
CA LEU A 111 -15.11 5.84 23.39
C LEU A 111 -14.92 6.52 22.03
N ASN A 112 -14.51 7.78 22.00
CA ASN A 112 -14.22 8.49 20.74
C ASN A 112 -13.04 7.84 19.99
N ALA A 113 -11.97 7.48 20.70
CA ALA A 113 -10.82 6.79 20.10
C ALA A 113 -11.21 5.42 19.51
N LEU A 114 -12.02 4.64 20.23
CA LEU A 114 -12.55 3.36 19.74
C LEU A 114 -13.48 3.56 18.53
N PHE A 115 -14.35 4.57 18.58
CA PHE A 115 -15.22 4.92 17.47
C PHE A 115 -14.43 5.24 16.19
N VAL A 116 -13.41 6.10 16.29
CA VAL A 116 -12.53 6.45 15.16
C VAL A 116 -11.80 5.21 14.66
N LEU A 117 -11.18 4.44 15.56
CA LEU A 117 -10.41 3.25 15.22
C LEU A 117 -11.28 2.24 14.46
N PHE A 118 -12.41 1.83 15.02
CA PHE A 118 -13.28 0.83 14.39
C PHE A 118 -13.90 1.34 13.10
N SER A 119 -14.37 2.59 13.05
CA SER A 119 -14.94 3.16 11.83
C SER A 119 -13.91 3.25 10.70
N ALA A 120 -12.68 3.66 11.01
CA ALA A 120 -11.56 3.69 10.07
C ALA A 120 -11.19 2.28 9.57
N LEU A 121 -11.04 1.30 10.47
CA LEU A 121 -10.69 -0.07 10.10
C LEU A 121 -11.79 -0.73 9.24
N ILE A 122 -13.04 -0.63 9.67
CA ILE A 122 -14.20 -1.23 8.97
C ILE A 122 -14.33 -0.61 7.58
N SER A 123 -14.27 0.72 7.47
CA SER A 123 -14.38 1.40 6.19
C SER A 123 -13.22 1.07 5.25
N ALA A 124 -11.98 1.07 5.75
CA ALA A 124 -10.81 0.73 4.95
C ALA A 124 -10.85 -0.71 4.43
N TRP A 125 -11.23 -1.65 5.30
CA TRP A 125 -11.42 -3.05 4.94
C TRP A 125 -12.52 -3.21 3.90
N TYR A 126 -13.71 -2.65 4.16
CA TYR A 126 -14.88 -2.77 3.28
C TYR A 126 -14.60 -2.20 1.88
N ILE A 127 -14.02 -1.00 1.80
CA ILE A 127 -13.70 -0.35 0.52
C ILE A 127 -12.65 -1.15 -0.23
N SER A 128 -11.60 -1.61 0.44
CA SER A 128 -10.53 -2.40 -0.19
C SER A 128 -11.07 -3.74 -0.69
N TYR A 129 -11.86 -4.46 0.12
CA TYR A 129 -12.51 -5.71 -0.26
C TYR A 129 -13.45 -5.55 -1.47
N ARG A 130 -14.34 -4.54 -1.43
CA ARG A 130 -15.26 -4.24 -2.54
C ARG A 130 -14.48 -3.91 -3.81
N THR A 131 -13.36 -3.21 -3.69
CA THR A 131 -12.49 -2.85 -4.82
C THR A 131 -11.81 -4.08 -5.41
N SER A 132 -11.30 -5.01 -4.59
CA SER A 132 -10.73 -6.28 -5.07
C SER A 132 -11.76 -7.11 -5.83
N LYS A 133 -12.98 -7.20 -5.28
CA LYS A 133 -14.08 -7.97 -5.90
C LYS A 133 -14.45 -7.39 -7.26
N LYS A 134 -14.59 -6.06 -7.38
CA LYS A 134 -14.82 -5.38 -8.67
C LYS A 134 -13.70 -5.62 -9.67
N ARG A 135 -12.46 -5.76 -9.19
CA ARG A 135 -11.27 -6.01 -10.01
C ARG A 135 -10.99 -7.49 -10.29
N LYS A 136 -11.83 -8.41 -9.80
CA LYS A 136 -11.60 -9.88 -9.87
C LYS A 136 -10.21 -10.28 -9.34
N LEU A 137 -9.67 -9.52 -8.38
CA LEU A 137 -8.39 -9.82 -7.72
C LEU A 137 -8.66 -10.54 -6.40
N LYS A 138 -7.79 -11.50 -6.06
CA LYS A 138 -7.84 -12.15 -4.74
C LYS A 138 -7.45 -11.14 -3.66
N PHE A 139 -8.37 -10.83 -2.75
CA PHE A 139 -8.12 -9.90 -1.65
C PHE A 139 -7.16 -10.50 -0.60
N TRP A 140 -7.33 -11.77 -0.27
CA TRP A 140 -6.56 -12.43 0.79
C TRP A 140 -5.40 -13.24 0.20
N THR A 141 -4.31 -12.55 -0.15
CA THR A 141 -3.06 -13.16 -0.64
C THR A 141 -2.07 -13.40 0.51
N PRO A 142 -1.04 -14.24 0.32
CA PRO A 142 0.04 -14.37 1.31
C PRO A 142 0.71 -13.03 1.65
N SER A 143 0.85 -12.15 0.66
CA SER A 143 1.39 -10.79 0.85
C SER A 143 0.45 -9.92 1.70
N ALA A 144 -0.87 -9.98 1.45
CA ALA A 144 -1.87 -9.28 2.26
C ALA A 144 -1.80 -9.72 3.74
N LYS A 145 -1.70 -11.03 4.00
CA LYS A 145 -1.56 -11.58 5.35
C LYS A 145 -0.30 -11.06 6.04
N LYS A 146 0.85 -11.07 5.35
CA LYS A 146 2.12 -10.54 5.89
C LYS A 146 2.03 -9.05 6.18
N MET A 147 1.40 -8.27 5.30
CA MET A 147 1.16 -6.84 5.51
C MET A 147 0.31 -6.58 6.76
N VAL A 148 -0.83 -7.27 6.89
CA VAL A 148 -1.73 -7.15 8.05
C VAL A 148 -1.02 -7.55 9.34
N TRP A 149 -0.28 -8.65 9.34
CA TRP A 149 0.47 -9.09 10.53
C TRP A 149 1.58 -8.11 10.92
N SER A 150 2.25 -7.53 9.93
CA SER A 150 3.31 -6.52 10.17
C SER A 150 2.73 -5.21 10.73
N LEU A 151 1.55 -4.80 10.27
CA LEU A 151 0.80 -3.68 10.85
C LEU A 151 0.37 -4.00 12.28
N PHE A 152 -0.30 -5.14 12.46
CA PHE A 152 -0.90 -5.54 13.73
C PHE A 152 0.14 -5.68 14.83
N SER A 153 1.27 -6.34 14.56
CA SER A 153 2.34 -6.53 15.56
C SER A 153 2.83 -5.21 16.16
N VAL A 154 3.13 -4.21 15.33
CA VAL A 154 3.61 -2.89 15.80
C VAL A 154 2.48 -2.08 16.43
N LEU A 155 1.27 -2.11 15.86
CA LEU A 155 0.11 -1.41 16.40
C LEU A 155 -0.34 -1.94 17.77
N SER A 156 -0.28 -3.26 17.99
CA SER A 156 -0.60 -3.84 19.29
C SER A 156 0.36 -3.34 20.36
N VAL A 157 1.66 -3.31 20.07
CA VAL A 157 2.66 -2.76 21.00
C VAL A 157 2.40 -1.28 21.26
N GLY A 158 2.19 -0.48 20.21
CA GLY A 158 1.89 0.95 20.34
C GLY A 158 0.59 1.25 21.08
N GLY A 159 -0.46 0.44 20.86
CA GLY A 159 -1.75 0.56 21.53
C GLY A 159 -1.63 0.24 23.02
N ILE A 160 -0.95 -0.85 23.39
CA ILE A 160 -0.64 -1.18 24.78
C ILE A 160 0.19 -0.05 25.42
N PHE A 161 1.20 0.47 24.71
CA PHE A 161 2.00 1.58 25.19
C PHE A 161 1.16 2.84 25.44
N CYS A 162 0.24 3.19 24.54
CA CYS A 162 -0.69 4.31 24.74
C CYS A 162 -1.61 4.10 25.95
N LEU A 163 -2.09 2.87 26.18
CA LEU A 163 -2.87 2.53 27.38
C LEU A 163 -2.05 2.66 28.67
N LEU A 164 -0.77 2.27 28.64
CA LEU A 164 0.14 2.47 29.77
C LEU A 164 0.41 3.95 30.04
N LEU A 165 0.60 4.77 29.00
CA LEU A 165 0.71 6.23 29.15
C LEU A 165 -0.55 6.82 29.77
N LEU A 166 -1.72 6.39 29.31
CA LEU A 166 -3.01 6.80 29.85
C LEU A 166 -3.15 6.42 31.33
N TYR A 167 -2.76 5.19 31.69
CA TYR A 167 -2.79 4.70 33.07
C TYR A 167 -1.87 5.49 34.01
N ASN A 168 -0.67 5.85 33.53
CA ASN A 168 0.32 6.61 34.29
C ASN A 168 0.10 8.14 34.23
N GLY A 169 -0.94 8.62 33.56
CA GLY A 169 -1.26 10.05 33.47
C GLY A 169 -0.42 10.87 32.47
N TYR A 170 0.35 10.23 31.60
CA TYR A 170 1.15 10.89 30.56
C TYR A 170 0.34 11.23 29.30
N PHE A 171 -0.79 11.94 29.45
CA PHE A 171 -1.73 12.23 28.36
C PHE A 171 -1.11 13.02 27.19
N ARG A 172 -0.15 13.91 27.50
CA ARG A 172 0.56 14.74 26.51
C ARG A 172 1.28 13.94 25.43
N LEU A 173 1.71 12.72 25.74
CA LEU A 173 2.49 11.88 24.84
C LEU A 173 1.64 10.92 24.00
N ILE A 174 0.34 10.79 24.29
CA ILE A 174 -0.52 9.80 23.63
C ILE A 174 -0.65 10.10 22.13
N ALA A 175 -0.96 11.35 21.77
CA ALA A 175 -1.11 11.76 20.37
C ALA A 175 0.17 11.51 19.55
N ALA A 176 1.33 11.92 20.09
CA ALA A 176 2.63 11.68 19.48
C ALA A 176 2.95 10.19 19.35
N SER A 177 2.66 9.40 20.39
CA SER A 177 2.88 7.95 20.39
C SER A 177 2.01 7.25 19.34
N MET A 178 0.73 7.64 19.20
CA MET A 178 -0.14 7.09 18.17
C MET A 178 0.44 7.32 16.77
N LEU A 179 0.87 8.55 16.45
CA LEU A 179 1.48 8.90 15.17
C LEU A 179 2.77 8.10 14.90
N LEU A 180 3.66 8.03 15.90
CA LEU A 180 4.94 7.32 15.81
C LEU A 180 4.75 5.82 15.59
N PHE A 181 3.97 5.15 16.45
CA PHE A 181 3.76 3.71 16.33
C PHE A 181 2.97 3.35 15.06
N TYR A 182 2.02 4.19 14.65
CA TYR A 182 1.34 4.02 13.37
C TYR A 182 2.30 4.17 12.18
N GLY A 183 3.13 5.22 12.17
CA GLY A 183 4.14 5.43 11.14
C GLY A 183 5.14 4.27 11.07
N LEU A 184 5.61 3.76 12.20
CA LEU A 184 6.48 2.58 12.27
C LEU A 184 5.77 1.32 11.76
N ALA A 185 4.50 1.13 12.10
CA ALA A 185 3.69 0.02 11.60
C ALA A 185 3.57 0.08 10.07
N LEU A 186 3.26 1.26 9.51
CA LEU A 186 3.21 1.48 8.07
C LEU A 186 4.56 1.22 7.40
N LEU A 187 5.66 1.67 8.00
CA LEU A 187 7.00 1.45 7.46
C LEU A 187 7.32 -0.04 7.41
N HIS A 188 7.00 -0.79 8.47
CA HIS A 188 7.19 -2.23 8.51
C HIS A 188 6.31 -2.95 7.46
N ALA A 189 5.06 -2.53 7.33
CA ALA A 189 4.11 -3.10 6.37
C ALA A 189 4.41 -2.76 4.91
N SER A 190 5.08 -1.64 4.65
CA SER A 190 5.37 -1.13 3.29
C SER A 190 6.15 -2.14 2.43
N LYS A 191 6.96 -2.99 3.05
CA LYS A 191 7.72 -4.08 2.39
C LYS A 191 6.83 -5.07 1.63
N TYR A 192 5.57 -5.20 2.06
CA TYR A 192 4.60 -6.14 1.51
C TYR A 192 3.56 -5.46 0.62
N SER A 193 3.67 -4.15 0.38
CA SER A 193 2.76 -3.39 -0.48
C SER A 193 3.43 -2.95 -1.78
N MET A 194 2.64 -2.90 -2.86
CA MET A 194 3.07 -2.26 -4.11
C MET A 194 2.96 -0.73 -4.08
N GLN A 195 2.22 -0.23 -3.10
CA GLN A 195 1.95 1.18 -2.95
C GLN A 195 3.08 1.84 -2.19
N ASN A 196 3.33 3.13 -2.49
CA ASN A 196 4.36 3.92 -1.81
C ASN A 196 3.91 4.31 -0.37
N ILE A 197 3.56 3.30 0.44
CA ILE A 197 3.13 3.46 1.84
C ILE A 197 4.27 4.00 2.70
N SER A 198 5.52 3.76 2.33
CA SER A 198 6.69 4.28 3.05
C SER A 198 6.71 5.82 3.10
N ALA A 199 6.26 6.52 2.05
CA ALA A 199 6.14 7.97 2.08
C ALA A 199 5.15 8.47 3.15
N LEU A 200 3.99 7.80 3.27
CA LEU A 200 3.03 8.07 4.33
C LEU A 200 3.66 7.78 5.71
N ALA A 201 4.34 6.63 5.85
CA ALA A 201 5.01 6.24 7.08
C ALA A 201 6.02 7.28 7.57
N TYR A 202 6.91 7.77 6.69
CA TYR A 202 7.89 8.79 7.06
C TYR A 202 7.24 10.12 7.43
N THR A 203 6.14 10.47 6.77
CA THR A 203 5.37 11.68 7.09
C THR A 203 4.77 11.58 8.50
N GLU A 204 4.11 10.46 8.82
CA GLU A 204 3.54 10.21 10.16
C GLU A 204 4.60 10.16 11.26
N ILE A 205 5.75 9.53 11.00
CA ILE A 205 6.88 9.53 11.94
C ILE A 205 7.36 10.97 12.18
N THR A 206 7.50 11.77 11.13
CA THR A 206 7.97 13.16 11.24
C THR A 206 6.98 14.01 12.04
N ILE A 207 5.67 13.91 11.74
CA ILE A 207 4.62 14.62 12.49
C ILE A 207 4.58 14.13 13.95
N GLY A 208 4.76 12.82 14.19
CA GLY A 208 4.84 12.25 15.54
C GLY A 208 6.02 12.78 16.34
N LEU A 209 7.20 12.92 15.73
CA LEU A 209 8.37 13.53 16.37
C LEU A 209 8.12 15.02 16.69
N LEU A 210 7.51 15.75 15.75
CA LEU A 210 7.09 17.14 15.99
C LEU A 210 6.05 17.23 17.11
N ALA A 211 5.13 16.28 17.21
CA ALA A 211 4.14 16.23 18.27
C ALA A 211 4.76 15.95 19.65
N THR A 212 5.87 15.23 19.71
CA THR A 212 6.65 15.07 20.94
C THR A 212 7.30 16.39 21.37
N LEU A 213 7.88 17.15 20.42
CA LEU A 213 8.48 18.46 20.71
C LEU A 213 7.43 19.51 21.09
N PHE A 214 6.32 19.54 20.37
CA PHE A 214 5.24 20.50 20.51
C PHE A 214 4.01 19.84 21.15
N HIS A 215 4.20 19.25 22.34
CA HIS A 215 3.17 18.47 23.04
C HIS A 215 1.86 19.24 23.31
N ASN A 216 1.88 20.57 23.36
CA ASN A 216 0.69 21.41 23.53
C ASN A 216 -0.20 21.48 22.28
N TYR A 217 0.28 20.98 21.13
CA TYR A 217 -0.44 20.92 19.86
C TYR A 217 -0.77 19.47 19.47
N GLY A 218 -0.77 18.55 20.42
CA GLY A 218 -0.95 17.11 20.19
C GLY A 218 -2.20 16.78 19.37
N LEU A 219 -3.37 17.34 19.71
CA LEU A 219 -4.60 17.12 18.93
C LEU A 219 -4.49 17.67 17.50
N LEU A 220 -3.91 18.86 17.31
CA LEU A 220 -3.75 19.47 15.99
C LEU A 220 -2.84 18.62 15.09
N LEU A 221 -1.69 18.20 15.61
CA LEU A 221 -0.73 17.37 14.87
C LEU A 221 -1.27 15.97 14.61
N TRP A 222 -2.05 15.42 15.55
CA TRP A 222 -2.78 14.17 15.35
C TRP A 222 -3.79 14.29 14.19
N THR A 223 -4.56 15.38 14.15
CA THR A 223 -5.52 15.66 13.08
C THR A 223 -4.85 15.92 11.73
N LEU A 224 -3.66 16.54 11.74
CA LEU A 224 -2.85 16.73 10.55
C LEU A 224 -2.40 15.38 9.96
N GLY A 225 -1.83 14.49 10.77
CA GLY A 225 -1.39 13.16 10.34
C GLY A 225 -2.56 12.26 9.95
N PHE A 226 -3.37 11.85 10.93
CA PHE A 226 -4.45 10.89 10.70
C PHE A 226 -5.58 11.41 9.83
N GLY A 227 -5.80 12.73 9.76
CA GLY A 227 -6.84 13.36 8.94
C GLY A 227 -6.32 13.81 7.58
N PHE A 228 -5.66 14.96 7.55
CA PHE A 228 -5.29 15.63 6.29
C PHE A 228 -4.31 14.82 5.45
N VAL A 229 -3.22 14.33 6.06
CA VAL A 229 -2.20 13.56 5.34
C VAL A 229 -2.79 12.28 4.75
N HIS A 230 -3.69 11.60 5.48
CA HIS A 230 -4.40 10.42 4.96
C HIS A 230 -5.34 10.72 3.79
N ILE A 231 -6.04 11.85 3.82
CA ILE A 231 -6.89 12.29 2.70
C ILE A 231 -6.01 12.57 1.47
N VAL A 232 -4.95 13.35 1.63
CA VAL A 232 -4.01 13.68 0.54
C VAL A 232 -3.39 12.42 -0.04
N TYR A 233 -2.89 11.52 0.82
CA TYR A 233 -2.36 10.23 0.41
C TYR A 233 -3.41 9.42 -0.35
N GLY A 234 -4.62 9.30 0.18
CA GLY A 234 -5.72 8.58 -0.46
C GLY A 234 -6.06 9.11 -1.85
N ILE A 235 -6.10 10.43 -2.02
CA ILE A 235 -6.30 11.12 -3.31
C ILE A 235 -5.17 10.77 -4.29
N VAL A 236 -3.91 10.91 -3.87
CA VAL A 236 -2.73 10.59 -4.70
C VAL A 236 -2.77 9.13 -5.15
N MET A 237 -3.08 8.22 -4.23
CA MET A 237 -3.17 6.79 -4.52
C MET A 237 -4.35 6.43 -5.43
N TYR A 238 -5.46 7.14 -5.28
CA TYR A 238 -6.62 6.97 -6.15
C TYR A 238 -6.27 7.32 -7.61
N PHE A 239 -5.63 8.46 -7.84
CA PHE A 239 -5.26 8.89 -9.19
C PHE A 239 -4.11 8.07 -9.77
N LYS A 240 -3.14 7.67 -8.96
CA LYS A 240 -1.96 6.93 -9.41
C LYS A 240 -2.24 5.45 -9.70
N TYR A 241 -3.09 4.80 -8.91
CA TYR A 241 -3.31 3.35 -9.01
C TYR A 241 -4.78 2.99 -9.31
N ASP A 242 -5.74 3.55 -8.57
CA ASP A 242 -7.13 3.08 -8.68
C ASP A 242 -7.82 3.47 -9.99
N ARG A 243 -7.66 4.71 -10.44
CA ARG A 243 -8.29 5.23 -11.66
C ARG A 243 -7.74 4.56 -12.93
N PRO A 244 -6.42 4.38 -13.12
CA PRO A 244 -5.88 3.67 -14.28
C PRO A 244 -6.32 2.20 -14.34
N LEU A 245 -6.27 1.48 -13.20
CA LEU A 245 -6.69 0.07 -13.13
C LEU A 245 -8.18 -0.09 -13.47
N ALA A 246 -9.04 0.82 -12.99
CA ALA A 246 -10.45 0.82 -13.34
C ALA A 246 -10.70 0.98 -14.85
N LYS A 247 -9.95 1.88 -15.51
CA LYS A 247 -10.05 2.10 -16.97
C LYS A 247 -9.59 0.89 -17.78
N LEU A 248 -8.50 0.23 -17.36
CA LEU A 248 -7.99 -0.96 -18.03
C LEU A 248 -9.01 -2.11 -18.00
N HIS A 249 -9.64 -2.32 -16.85
CA HIS A 249 -10.65 -3.38 -16.70
C HIS A 249 -11.92 -3.07 -17.50
N ALA A 250 -12.34 -1.81 -17.57
CA ALA A 250 -13.48 -1.42 -18.40
C ALA A 250 -13.22 -1.69 -19.90
N LYS A 251 -12.00 -1.43 -20.39
CA LYS A 251 -11.60 -1.75 -21.77
C LYS A 251 -11.56 -3.25 -22.04
N GLN A 252 -11.09 -4.05 -21.08
CA GLN A 252 -11.04 -5.52 -21.22
C GLN A 252 -12.42 -6.18 -21.21
N GLN A 253 -13.43 -5.55 -20.60
CA GLN A 253 -14.81 -6.06 -20.59
C GLN A 253 -15.60 -5.66 -21.85
N GLN A 254 -15.10 -4.71 -22.63
CA GLN A 254 -15.69 -4.28 -23.91
C GLN A 254 -15.12 -5.03 -25.13
N LYS A 255 -14.08 -5.85 -24.94
CA LYS A 255 -13.52 -6.75 -25.95
C LYS A 255 -14.01 -8.17 -25.69
#